data_AF-A0A6H5JJK3-F1
#
_entry.id   AF-A0A6H5JJK3-F1
#
_cell.length_a   1.000
_cell.length_b   1.000
_cell.length_c   1.000
_cell.angle_alpha   90.00
_cell.angle_beta   90.00
_cell.angle_gamma   90.00
#
_symmetry.space_group_name_H-M   'P 1'
#
loop_
_entity.id
_entity.type
_entity.pdbx_description
1 polymer ?
#
loop_
_entity_poly.entity_id
_entity_poly.type
_entity_poly.pdbx_seq_one_letter_code
_entity_poly.pdbx_strand_id
1 'polypeptide(L)'
;MDTAGLLARGSLVTGIEVWAGASCLNGIKVTLSDGNVFVKGRKNGPSKSLTIPRNVTVSELSLWGNGAGTRCGVGRSGWEIDCLGFAFLKPIESCKTKNVRIDVSESDAGFPIVIEQSYINHTSVPQQATIRVAESVSITTSCTEETGLEVSTNANISVGPPECNIGGGIGFKLTKTLSGSRSEKITRTIEDTLHVRIPAYRTVQARLQVMKGTFDAPYTATVYTTFRDGTSMVFDTKGRYKGTSVAQGTSSYKFV
;
A
#
# COMPACT_ATOMS: atom_id res chain seq x y z
N MET A 1 -24.20 8.04 19.76
CA MET A 1 -23.31 7.57 18.68
C MET A 1 -22.12 6.99 19.39
N ASP A 2 -21.83 5.71 19.22
CA ASP A 2 -20.70 5.11 19.92
C ASP A 2 -19.40 5.63 19.30
N THR A 3 -18.86 6.69 19.88
CA THR A 3 -17.58 7.28 19.49
C THR A 3 -16.42 6.31 19.69
N ALA A 4 -16.60 5.27 20.53
CA ALA A 4 -15.60 4.23 20.72
C ALA A 4 -15.43 3.38 19.46
N GLY A 5 -16.51 3.00 18.78
CA GLY A 5 -16.45 2.19 17.55
C GLY A 5 -15.80 2.90 16.34
N LEU A 6 -15.88 4.22 16.29
CA LEU A 6 -15.32 5.05 15.21
C LEU A 6 -13.82 5.30 15.36
N LEU A 7 -13.39 5.61 16.59
CA LEU A 7 -11.98 5.68 16.92
C LEU A 7 -11.35 4.28 16.86
N ALA A 8 -12.06 3.21 17.23
CA ALA A 8 -11.53 1.84 17.23
C ALA A 8 -11.09 1.30 15.86
N ARG A 9 -11.33 2.01 14.74
CA ARG A 9 -10.98 1.57 13.37
C ARG A 9 -9.94 2.44 12.67
N GLY A 10 -9.40 3.47 13.33
CA GLY A 10 -8.42 4.37 12.69
C GLY A 10 -9.01 5.23 11.56
N SER A 11 -10.34 5.34 11.50
CA SER A 11 -11.02 6.18 10.50
C SER A 11 -10.88 7.66 10.86
N LEU A 12 -10.43 8.46 9.90
CA LEU A 12 -10.29 9.91 10.05
C LEU A 12 -11.39 10.64 9.29
N VAL A 13 -11.72 11.86 9.71
CA VAL A 13 -12.65 12.73 8.97
C VAL A 13 -11.99 13.20 7.67
N THR A 14 -12.65 12.95 6.55
CA THR A 14 -12.21 13.37 5.20
C THR A 14 -13.15 14.38 4.55
N GLY A 15 -14.35 14.54 5.09
CA GLY A 15 -15.31 15.52 4.60
C GLY A 15 -16.25 15.99 5.69
N ILE A 16 -16.57 17.27 5.66
CA ILE A 16 -17.57 17.90 6.52
C ILE A 16 -18.47 18.74 5.63
N GLU A 17 -19.78 18.59 5.78
CA GLU A 17 -20.78 19.48 5.18
C GLU A 17 -21.73 19.93 6.27
N VAL A 18 -21.97 21.24 6.36
CA VAL A 18 -22.80 21.86 7.39
C VAL A 18 -23.94 22.65 6.78
N TRP A 19 -25.11 22.58 7.40
CA TRP A 19 -26.28 23.41 7.10
C TRP A 19 -26.52 24.35 8.26
N ALA A 20 -26.58 25.65 7.99
CA ALA A 20 -26.80 26.67 9.01
C ALA A 20 -28.17 27.35 8.81
N GLY A 21 -28.87 27.55 9.92
CA GLY A 21 -30.03 28.42 10.02
C GLY A 21 -29.64 29.82 10.46
N ALA A 22 -30.64 30.67 10.75
CA ALA A 22 -30.40 32.05 11.15
C ALA A 22 -29.65 32.19 12.50
N SER A 23 -29.83 31.23 13.41
CA SER A 23 -29.28 31.30 14.78
C SER A 23 -28.64 30.01 15.26
N CYS A 24 -28.48 28.99 14.41
CA CYS A 24 -27.98 27.68 14.81
C CYS A 24 -27.44 26.88 13.62
N LEU A 25 -26.73 25.78 13.92
CA LEU A 25 -26.44 24.76 12.94
C LEU A 25 -27.65 23.83 12.83
N ASN A 26 -28.26 23.77 11.66
CA ASN A 26 -29.38 22.88 11.38
C ASN A 26 -28.93 21.43 11.29
N GLY A 27 -27.77 21.19 10.66
CA GLY A 27 -27.27 19.84 10.48
C GLY A 27 -25.81 19.77 10.09
N ILE A 28 -25.25 18.58 10.23
CA ILE A 28 -23.88 18.23 9.82
C ILE A 28 -23.87 16.86 9.16
N LYS A 29 -23.10 16.75 8.09
CA LYS A 29 -22.73 15.50 7.44
C LYS A 29 -21.22 15.35 7.56
N VAL A 30 -20.79 14.19 8.06
CA VAL A 30 -19.38 13.84 8.22
C VAL A 30 -19.09 12.63 7.36
N THR A 31 -18.07 12.74 6.52
CA THR A 31 -17.51 11.64 5.71
C THR A 31 -16.19 11.22 6.32
N LEU A 32 -15.98 9.91 6.41
CA LEU A 32 -14.77 9.31 6.97
C LEU A 32 -13.89 8.66 5.91
N SER A 33 -12.65 8.38 6.27
CA SER A 33 -11.66 7.76 5.39
C SER A 33 -12.03 6.36 4.93
N ASP A 34 -12.80 5.62 5.73
CA ASP A 34 -13.32 4.28 5.40
C ASP A 34 -14.57 4.31 4.51
N GLY A 35 -15.00 5.49 4.08
CA GLY A 35 -16.18 5.69 3.24
C GLY A 35 -17.49 5.82 4.02
N ASN A 36 -17.49 5.61 5.35
CA ASN A 36 -18.69 5.80 6.15
C ASN A 36 -19.11 7.27 6.18
N VAL A 37 -20.42 7.50 6.14
CA VAL A 37 -21.03 8.83 6.15
C VAL A 37 -22.10 8.89 7.23
N PHE A 38 -22.08 9.94 8.04
CA PHE A 38 -23.08 10.17 9.07
C PHE A 38 -23.70 11.54 8.89
N VAL A 39 -25.01 11.63 9.12
CA VAL A 39 -25.75 12.90 9.13
C VAL A 39 -26.44 13.06 10.47
N LYS A 40 -26.36 14.26 11.05
CA LYS A 40 -27.08 14.67 12.25
C LYS A 40 -27.79 16.00 12.02
N GLY A 41 -28.92 16.19 12.69
CA GLY A 41 -29.82 17.33 12.44
C GLY A 41 -30.47 17.29 11.05
N ARG A 42 -30.85 18.45 10.54
CA ARG A 42 -31.58 18.64 9.27
C ARG A 42 -30.74 19.28 8.19
N LYS A 43 -30.92 18.76 6.97
CA LYS A 43 -30.38 19.35 5.74
C LYS A 43 -31.28 20.48 5.26
N ASN A 44 -31.41 21.53 6.06
CA ASN A 44 -32.28 22.66 5.74
C ASN A 44 -31.48 23.95 5.52
N GLY A 45 -31.78 24.67 4.45
CA GLY A 45 -31.07 25.89 4.06
C GLY A 45 -29.78 25.63 3.25
N PRO A 46 -28.99 26.67 2.99
CA PRO A 46 -27.74 26.55 2.25
C PRO A 46 -26.70 25.73 3.05
N SER A 47 -25.92 24.90 2.34
CA SER A 47 -24.78 24.19 2.93
C SER A 47 -23.44 24.78 2.55
N LYS A 48 -22.45 24.51 3.39
CA LYS A 48 -21.03 24.68 3.10
C LYS A 48 -20.31 23.38 3.35
N SER A 49 -19.38 23.04 2.47
CA SER A 49 -18.61 21.80 2.56
C SER A 49 -17.11 22.08 2.59
N LEU A 50 -16.40 21.17 3.25
CA LEU A 50 -14.96 21.14 3.36
C LEU A 50 -14.49 19.70 3.15
N THR A 51 -13.55 19.51 2.23
CA THR A 51 -12.83 18.25 2.05
C THR A 51 -11.49 18.36 2.75
N ILE A 52 -11.18 17.37 3.59
CA ILE A 52 -9.92 17.28 4.32
C ILE A 52 -9.10 16.15 3.68
N PRO A 53 -7.98 16.46 3.00
CA PRO A 53 -7.08 15.43 2.47
C PRO A 53 -6.54 14.55 3.60
N ARG A 54 -6.28 13.27 3.29
CA ARG A 54 -5.83 12.27 4.30
C ARG A 54 -4.48 12.58 4.96
N ASN A 55 -3.71 13.51 4.41
CA ASN A 55 -2.38 13.93 4.88
C ASN A 55 -2.37 15.33 5.50
N VAL A 56 -3.54 15.91 5.80
CA VAL A 56 -3.66 17.24 6.42
C VAL A 56 -4.20 17.10 7.84
N THR A 57 -3.60 17.83 8.77
CA THR A 57 -4.05 17.94 10.16
C THR A 57 -4.70 19.28 10.42
N VAL A 58 -5.71 19.31 11.29
CA VAL A 58 -6.28 20.56 11.80
C VAL A 58 -5.33 21.13 12.85
N SER A 59 -4.79 22.33 12.61
CA SER A 59 -3.94 23.03 13.59
C SER A 59 -4.76 23.75 14.67
N GLU A 60 -5.92 24.28 14.29
CA GLU A 60 -6.79 25.06 15.17
C GLU A 60 -8.27 24.80 14.85
N LEU A 61 -9.10 24.73 15.88
CA LEU A 61 -10.55 24.61 15.76
C LEU A 61 -11.22 25.55 16.76
N SER A 62 -12.12 26.40 16.26
CA SER A 62 -12.97 27.26 17.08
C SER A 62 -14.44 26.84 16.96
N LEU A 63 -15.12 26.69 18.10
CA LEU A 63 -16.55 26.34 18.14
C LEU A 63 -17.35 27.42 18.89
N TRP A 64 -18.36 27.95 18.21
CA TRP A 64 -19.22 29.00 18.72
C TRP A 64 -20.62 28.43 18.90
N GLY A 65 -21.30 28.91 19.93
CA GLY A 65 -22.67 28.54 20.27
C GLY A 65 -23.52 29.78 20.10
N ASN A 66 -24.82 29.57 19.99
CA ASN A 66 -25.79 30.62 19.66
C ASN A 66 -26.12 31.57 20.82
N GLY A 67 -25.37 31.55 21.92
CA GLY A 67 -25.60 32.42 23.08
C GLY A 67 -26.79 32.03 23.96
N ALA A 68 -27.56 30.98 23.62
CA ALA A 68 -28.78 30.59 24.36
C ALA A 68 -28.54 29.65 25.56
N GLY A 69 -27.27 29.29 25.84
CA GLY A 69 -26.90 28.54 27.04
C GLY A 69 -27.23 27.05 27.03
N THR A 70 -26.32 26.24 26.48
CA THR A 70 -26.03 24.85 26.89
C THR A 70 -24.70 24.44 26.29
N ARG A 71 -23.65 24.20 27.10
CA ARG A 71 -22.44 23.43 26.70
C ARG A 71 -21.97 22.64 27.93
N CYS A 72 -21.60 21.37 27.82
CA CYS A 72 -20.29 20.95 27.34
C CYS A 72 -20.30 19.51 26.77
N GLY A 73 -19.55 19.32 25.67
CA GLY A 73 -18.97 18.04 25.25
C GLY A 73 -19.88 17.02 24.53
N VAL A 74 -19.27 16.31 23.57
CA VAL A 74 -19.72 15.19 22.70
C VAL A 74 -21.22 15.14 22.31
N GLY A 75 -21.48 15.17 21.01
CA GLY A 75 -22.66 15.81 20.44
C GLY A 75 -24.06 15.20 20.67
N ARG A 76 -25.05 16.11 20.59
CA ARG A 76 -26.49 15.87 20.67
C ARG A 76 -27.18 16.63 19.52
N SER A 77 -28.18 16.01 18.93
CA SER A 77 -28.99 16.62 17.88
C SER A 77 -30.43 16.15 17.95
N GLY A 78 -31.37 17.08 17.83
CA GLY A 78 -32.78 16.83 17.55
C GLY A 78 -33.14 17.31 16.14
N TRP A 79 -33.94 18.38 16.08
CA TRP A 79 -34.27 19.06 14.82
C TRP A 79 -33.08 19.88 14.30
N GLU A 80 -32.20 20.32 15.21
CA GLU A 80 -30.98 21.09 14.96
C GLU A 80 -29.80 20.42 15.69
N ILE A 81 -28.59 21.00 15.59
CA ILE A 81 -27.41 20.56 16.35
C ILE A 81 -27.40 21.27 17.70
N ASP A 82 -27.75 20.54 18.76
CA ASP A 82 -27.84 21.08 20.13
C ASP A 82 -26.44 21.31 20.72
N CYS A 83 -25.51 20.36 20.51
CA CYS A 83 -24.10 20.52 20.85
C CYS A 83 -23.22 19.68 19.93
N LEU A 84 -22.02 20.19 19.63
CA LEU A 84 -21.03 19.54 18.77
C LEU A 84 -19.64 19.65 19.40
N GLY A 85 -18.88 18.58 19.32
CA GLY A 85 -17.47 18.53 19.66
C GLY A 85 -16.73 17.62 18.68
N PHE A 86 -15.43 17.89 18.50
CA PHE A 86 -14.56 17.06 17.66
C PHE A 86 -13.64 16.26 18.57
N ALA A 87 -13.58 14.95 18.33
CA ALA A 87 -12.62 14.09 18.97
C ALA A 87 -11.31 14.14 18.17
N PHE A 88 -10.24 14.58 18.81
CA PHE A 88 -8.90 14.56 18.23
C PHE A 88 -8.11 13.39 18.78
N LEU A 89 -7.29 12.80 17.93
CA LEU A 89 -6.28 11.85 18.39
C LEU A 89 -5.26 12.58 19.26
N LYS A 90 -4.80 11.89 20.29
CA LYS A 90 -3.67 12.36 21.10
C LYS A 90 -2.42 12.43 20.22
N PRO A 91 -1.42 13.25 20.59
CA PRO A 91 -0.14 13.29 19.89
C PRO A 91 0.45 11.89 19.76
N ILE A 92 0.76 11.49 18.52
CA ILE A 92 1.28 10.17 18.21
C ILE A 92 2.79 10.16 18.44
N GLU A 93 3.27 9.12 19.12
CA GLU A 93 4.69 8.86 19.32
C GLU A 93 5.20 7.89 18.24
N SER A 94 4.48 6.80 17.99
CA SER A 94 4.83 5.85 16.93
C SER A 94 3.61 5.15 16.35
N CYS A 95 3.72 4.71 15.08
CA CYS A 95 2.71 3.92 14.38
C CYS A 95 3.40 2.80 13.59
N LYS A 96 3.00 1.55 13.81
CA LYS A 96 3.60 0.36 13.19
C LYS A 96 2.54 -0.61 12.72
N THR A 97 2.74 -1.20 11.54
CA THR A 97 1.86 -2.21 10.97
C THR A 97 2.52 -3.59 11.04
N LYS A 98 1.85 -4.55 11.67
CA LYS A 98 2.31 -5.94 11.88
C LYS A 98 1.25 -6.93 11.40
N ASN A 99 1.57 -8.23 11.49
CA ASN A 99 0.66 -9.33 11.15
C ASN A 99 0.10 -9.24 9.71
N VAL A 100 0.93 -8.78 8.77
CA VAL A 100 0.55 -8.65 7.37
C VAL A 100 0.30 -10.05 6.79
N ARG A 101 -0.90 -10.25 6.23
CA ARG A 101 -1.30 -11.46 5.51
C ARG A 101 -1.78 -11.07 4.13
N ILE A 102 -1.20 -11.67 3.10
CA ILE A 102 -1.52 -11.40 1.70
C ILE A 102 -2.20 -12.65 1.14
N ASP A 103 -3.35 -12.49 0.51
CA ASP A 103 -4.04 -13.58 -0.18
C ASP A 103 -3.73 -13.53 -1.68
N VAL A 104 -2.90 -14.46 -2.13
CA VAL A 104 -2.39 -14.52 -3.51
C VAL A 104 -3.02 -15.64 -4.34
N SER A 105 -4.12 -16.20 -3.84
CA SER A 105 -4.87 -17.24 -4.54
C SER A 105 -5.27 -16.83 -5.97
N GLU A 106 -5.50 -15.54 -6.21
CA GLU A 106 -5.88 -14.97 -7.50
C GLU A 106 -4.69 -14.39 -8.31
N SER A 107 -3.44 -14.56 -7.85
CA SER A 107 -2.29 -13.96 -8.53
C SER A 107 -1.83 -14.78 -9.75
N ASP A 108 -1.59 -14.10 -10.87
CA ASP A 108 -1.11 -14.74 -12.09
C ASP A 108 0.36 -15.20 -11.97
N ALA A 109 0.58 -16.48 -12.22
CA ALA A 109 1.91 -17.03 -12.42
C ALA A 109 2.51 -16.42 -13.70
N GLY A 110 3.59 -15.67 -13.53
CA GLY A 110 4.24 -14.91 -14.59
C GLY A 110 4.57 -15.65 -15.88
N PHE A 111 4.69 -14.90 -16.98
CA PHE A 111 5.13 -15.43 -18.27
C PHE A 111 6.65 -15.65 -18.32
N PRO A 112 7.14 -16.64 -19.09
CA PRO A 112 8.56 -16.80 -19.34
C PRO A 112 9.08 -15.70 -20.28
N ILE A 113 10.10 -14.99 -19.83
CA ILE A 113 10.96 -14.09 -20.58
C ILE A 113 12.18 -14.88 -21.04
N VAL A 114 12.65 -14.65 -22.27
CA VAL A 114 13.89 -15.26 -22.78
C VAL A 114 14.91 -14.16 -23.01
N ILE A 115 16.01 -14.22 -22.28
CA ILE A 115 17.18 -13.36 -22.47
C ILE A 115 18.09 -14.09 -23.45
N GLU A 116 18.54 -13.41 -24.51
CA GLU A 116 19.39 -14.02 -25.53
C GLU A 116 20.72 -13.29 -25.68
N GLN A 117 21.78 -14.06 -25.93
CA GLN A 117 23.09 -13.54 -26.30
C GLN A 117 23.65 -14.40 -27.44
N SER A 118 24.25 -13.77 -28.45
CA SER A 118 24.92 -14.48 -29.54
C SER A 118 26.43 -14.27 -29.50
N TYR A 119 27.17 -15.27 -29.98
CA TYR A 119 28.61 -15.22 -30.18
C TYR A 119 28.97 -15.96 -31.48
N ILE A 120 29.90 -15.43 -32.26
CA ILE A 120 30.32 -16.00 -33.55
C ILE A 120 31.81 -16.35 -33.47
N ASN A 121 32.14 -17.60 -33.80
CA ASN A 121 33.53 -17.99 -34.01
C ASN A 121 33.94 -17.65 -35.46
N HIS A 122 34.71 -16.58 -35.65
CA HIS A 122 35.18 -16.15 -36.98
C HIS A 122 36.43 -16.91 -37.47
N THR A 123 36.88 -17.94 -36.77
CA THR A 123 38.11 -18.68 -37.09
C THR A 123 37.82 -20.05 -37.70
N SER A 124 38.82 -20.59 -38.38
CA SER A 124 38.80 -21.93 -38.97
C SER A 124 38.98 -23.07 -37.96
N VAL A 125 39.14 -22.76 -36.67
CA VAL A 125 39.36 -23.73 -35.60
C VAL A 125 38.29 -23.63 -34.53
N PRO A 126 37.88 -24.75 -33.89
CA PRO A 126 36.96 -24.70 -32.75
C PRO A 126 37.52 -23.87 -31.58
N GLN A 127 36.68 -23.08 -30.94
CA GLN A 127 37.04 -22.24 -29.79
C GLN A 127 36.29 -22.66 -28.52
N GLN A 128 36.93 -22.54 -27.37
CA GLN A 128 36.27 -22.67 -26.07
C GLN A 128 35.89 -21.28 -25.57
N ALA A 129 34.61 -21.05 -25.30
CA ALA A 129 34.11 -19.75 -24.89
C ALA A 129 33.25 -19.85 -23.63
N THR A 130 33.28 -18.78 -22.83
CA THR A 130 32.42 -18.57 -21.67
C THR A 130 31.43 -17.47 -22.02
N ILE A 131 30.15 -17.81 -22.12
CA ILE A 131 29.09 -16.89 -22.52
C ILE A 131 28.27 -16.56 -21.29
N ARG A 132 28.31 -15.28 -20.87
CA ARG A 132 27.46 -14.76 -19.80
C ARG A 132 26.18 -14.20 -20.41
N VAL A 133 25.04 -14.69 -19.94
CA VAL A 133 23.71 -14.14 -20.27
C VAL A 133 23.21 -13.46 -19.01
N ALA A 134 22.93 -12.17 -19.07
CA ALA A 134 22.51 -11.41 -17.90
C ALA A 134 21.51 -10.31 -18.26
N GLU A 135 20.53 -10.08 -17.39
CA GLU A 135 19.62 -8.94 -17.46
C GLU A 135 19.30 -8.42 -16.06
N SER A 136 19.23 -7.10 -15.94
CA SER A 136 18.80 -6.44 -14.71
C SER A 136 17.30 -6.20 -14.73
N VAL A 137 16.57 -6.83 -13.81
CA VAL A 137 15.12 -6.71 -13.72
C VAL A 137 14.70 -5.89 -12.51
N SER A 138 13.74 -4.99 -12.72
CA SER A 138 13.13 -4.20 -11.65
C SER A 138 12.04 -4.99 -10.92
N ILE A 139 12.24 -5.19 -9.63
CA ILE A 139 11.30 -5.79 -8.67
C ILE A 139 10.62 -4.65 -7.92
N THR A 140 9.30 -4.69 -7.84
CA THR A 140 8.50 -3.67 -7.14
C THR A 140 7.69 -4.31 -6.03
N THR A 141 7.43 -3.53 -4.98
CA THR A 141 6.53 -3.90 -3.89
C THR A 141 5.80 -2.65 -3.45
N SER A 142 4.47 -2.70 -3.36
CA SER A 142 3.66 -1.60 -2.86
C SER A 142 2.42 -2.10 -2.11
N CYS A 143 1.98 -1.31 -1.13
CA CYS A 143 0.78 -1.55 -0.36
C CYS A 143 -0.08 -0.29 -0.35
N THR A 144 -1.36 -0.42 -0.66
CA THR A 144 -2.35 0.63 -0.47
C THR A 144 -3.08 0.39 0.85
N GLU A 145 -3.26 1.42 1.65
CA GLU A 145 -4.02 1.32 2.90
C GLU A 145 -5.39 1.99 2.79
N GLU A 146 -6.40 1.39 3.41
CA GLU A 146 -7.75 1.94 3.41
C GLU A 146 -8.01 2.93 4.55
N THR A 147 -7.34 2.77 5.71
CA THR A 147 -7.58 3.62 6.89
C THR A 147 -6.83 4.94 6.81
N GLY A 148 -7.45 6.02 7.30
CA GLY A 148 -6.87 7.36 7.23
C GLY A 148 -5.71 7.55 8.19
N LEU A 149 -5.75 6.92 9.37
CA LEU A 149 -4.75 7.12 10.42
C LEU A 149 -3.37 6.64 9.99
N GLU A 150 -3.27 5.46 9.41
CA GLU A 150 -1.98 4.95 8.93
C GLU A 150 -1.38 5.88 7.85
N VAL A 151 -2.20 6.31 6.87
CA VAL A 151 -1.81 7.27 5.82
C VAL A 151 -1.28 8.56 6.43
N SER A 152 -1.96 9.11 7.43
CA SER A 152 -1.56 10.37 8.07
C SER A 152 -0.28 10.26 8.90
N THR A 153 0.08 9.05 9.34
CA THR A 153 1.20 8.80 10.29
C THR A 153 2.42 8.17 9.64
N ASN A 154 2.38 7.89 8.33
CA ASN A 154 3.43 7.16 7.61
C ASN A 154 3.83 5.85 8.30
N ALA A 155 2.85 5.10 8.80
CA ALA A 155 3.08 3.84 9.52
C ALA A 155 4.06 2.91 8.78
N ASN A 156 4.98 2.29 9.53
CA ASN A 156 5.94 1.35 8.96
C ASN A 156 5.28 -0.02 8.77
N ILE A 157 5.23 -0.51 7.53
CA ILE A 157 4.68 -1.83 7.20
C ILE A 157 5.80 -2.79 6.82
N SER A 158 5.84 -3.96 7.46
CA SER A 158 6.82 -5.00 7.11
C SER A 158 6.27 -5.98 6.09
N VAL A 159 6.63 -5.78 4.82
CA VAL A 159 6.31 -6.67 3.71
C VAL A 159 7.50 -6.80 2.76
N GLY A 160 7.81 -8.04 2.36
CA GLY A 160 8.87 -8.34 1.40
C GLY A 160 8.37 -8.43 -0.05
N PRO A 161 9.28 -8.46 -1.03
CA PRO A 161 8.93 -8.82 -2.39
C PRO A 161 8.41 -10.27 -2.45
N PRO A 162 7.54 -10.61 -3.41
CA PRO A 162 7.08 -11.97 -3.62
C PRO A 162 8.24 -12.85 -4.14
N GLU A 163 8.19 -14.16 -3.88
CA GLU A 163 9.09 -15.14 -4.52
C GLU A 163 8.27 -16.03 -5.48
N CYS A 164 8.81 -16.27 -6.67
CA CYS A 164 8.25 -17.22 -7.62
C CYS A 164 9.24 -18.37 -7.78
N ASN A 165 8.74 -19.62 -7.78
CA ASN A 165 9.54 -20.80 -8.06
C ASN A 165 9.13 -21.45 -9.38
N ILE A 166 10.10 -22.08 -10.03
CA ILE A 166 9.89 -22.80 -11.27
C ILE A 166 9.37 -24.19 -10.93
N GLY A 167 8.16 -24.51 -11.39
CA GLY A 167 7.44 -25.73 -11.01
C GLY A 167 6.10 -25.52 -10.30
N GLY A 168 5.59 -24.28 -10.23
CA GLY A 168 4.20 -24.00 -9.87
C GLY A 168 3.94 -23.61 -8.41
N GLY A 169 4.98 -23.51 -7.57
CA GLY A 169 4.85 -22.99 -6.21
C GLY A 169 5.08 -21.48 -6.16
N ILE A 170 4.05 -20.71 -5.81
CA ILE A 170 4.20 -19.30 -5.40
C ILE A 170 4.46 -19.29 -3.89
N GLY A 171 5.55 -18.65 -3.47
CA GLY A 171 5.91 -18.52 -2.05
C GLY A 171 6.19 -17.06 -1.68
N PHE A 172 5.93 -16.67 -0.44
CA PHE A 172 6.30 -15.34 0.05
C PHE A 172 7.42 -15.48 1.06
N LYS A 173 8.51 -14.75 0.85
CA LYS A 173 9.49 -14.52 1.89
C LYS A 173 9.24 -13.13 2.47
N LEU A 174 8.58 -13.07 3.62
CA LEU A 174 8.39 -11.81 4.35
C LEU A 174 9.75 -11.38 4.94
N THR A 175 10.51 -10.55 4.23
CA THR A 175 11.89 -10.22 4.63
C THR A 175 12.22 -8.74 4.71
N LYS A 176 11.33 -7.81 4.32
CA LYS A 176 11.66 -6.37 4.31
C LYS A 176 10.60 -5.50 4.97
N THR A 177 11.04 -4.38 5.53
CA THR A 177 10.20 -3.32 6.10
C THR A 177 10.11 -2.15 5.14
N LEU A 178 8.91 -1.86 4.63
CA LEU A 178 8.60 -0.63 3.94
C LEU A 178 8.35 0.48 4.98
N SER A 179 9.16 1.52 4.93
CA SER A 179 9.00 2.73 5.74
C SER A 179 8.75 3.94 4.84
N GLY A 180 7.72 4.74 5.15
CA GLY A 180 7.48 6.02 4.48
C GLY A 180 6.79 5.93 3.11
N SER A 181 7.51 5.53 2.05
CA SER A 181 7.06 5.68 0.64
C SER A 181 6.01 4.66 0.18
N ARG A 182 5.68 3.66 1.01
CA ARG A 182 4.66 2.60 0.77
C ARG A 182 4.81 1.86 -0.56
N SER A 183 5.98 2.02 -1.14
CA SER A 183 6.42 1.44 -2.39
C SER A 183 7.94 1.41 -2.38
N GLU A 184 8.51 0.31 -2.83
CA GLU A 184 9.94 0.13 -3.04
C GLU A 184 10.15 -0.45 -4.43
N LYS A 185 11.25 -0.03 -5.07
CA LYS A 185 11.73 -0.60 -6.32
C LYS A 185 13.18 -1.01 -6.12
N ILE A 186 13.48 -2.27 -6.36
CA ILE A 186 14.81 -2.85 -6.25
C ILE A 186 15.20 -3.40 -7.62
N THR A 187 16.43 -3.20 -8.04
CA THR A 187 16.97 -3.85 -9.23
C THR A 187 17.70 -5.13 -8.83
N ARG A 188 17.38 -6.24 -9.48
CA ARG A 188 18.07 -7.52 -9.33
C ARG A 188 18.64 -7.94 -10.68
N THR A 189 19.93 -8.24 -10.72
CA THR A 189 20.55 -8.86 -11.90
C THR A 189 20.34 -10.36 -11.83
N ILE A 190 19.81 -10.92 -12.91
CA ILE A 190 19.70 -12.36 -13.14
C ILE A 190 20.73 -12.70 -14.19
N GLU A 191 21.53 -13.72 -13.93
CA GLU A 191 22.59 -14.12 -14.84
C GLU A 191 22.88 -15.60 -14.76
N ASP A 192 23.38 -16.12 -15.88
CA ASP A 192 23.97 -17.44 -15.94
C ASP A 192 25.18 -17.44 -16.89
N THR A 193 26.03 -18.44 -16.71
CA THR A 193 27.26 -18.60 -17.48
C THR A 193 27.29 -19.98 -18.13
N LEU A 194 27.40 -20.00 -19.46
CA LEU A 194 27.49 -21.21 -20.26
C LEU A 194 28.90 -21.39 -20.80
N HIS A 195 29.48 -22.57 -20.57
CA HIS A 195 30.76 -22.96 -21.16
C HIS A 195 30.50 -23.77 -22.43
N VAL A 196 30.89 -23.24 -23.58
CA VAL A 196 30.55 -23.81 -24.89
C VAL A 196 31.80 -23.99 -25.76
N ARG A 197 31.89 -25.15 -26.42
CA ARG A 197 32.87 -25.38 -27.49
C ARG A 197 32.22 -25.06 -28.84
N ILE A 198 32.63 -23.95 -29.45
CA ILE A 198 32.02 -23.40 -30.64
C ILE A 198 32.82 -23.85 -31.87
N PRO A 199 32.19 -24.60 -32.82
CA PRO A 199 32.87 -25.02 -34.04
C PRO A 199 33.35 -23.83 -34.89
N ALA A 200 34.26 -24.09 -35.81
CA ALA A 200 34.74 -23.10 -36.77
C ALA A 200 33.56 -22.47 -37.56
N TYR A 201 33.58 -21.14 -37.70
CA TYR A 201 32.58 -20.38 -38.46
C TYR A 201 31.11 -20.57 -38.02
N ARG A 202 30.88 -21.04 -36.79
CA ARG A 202 29.53 -21.21 -36.24
C ARG A 202 29.14 -20.08 -35.29
N THR A 203 27.86 -19.77 -35.30
CA THR A 203 27.23 -18.89 -34.32
C THR A 203 26.63 -19.76 -33.22
N VAL A 204 26.83 -19.36 -31.96
CA VAL A 204 26.08 -19.90 -30.83
C VAL A 204 25.09 -18.83 -30.36
N GLN A 205 23.86 -19.25 -30.13
CA GLN A 205 22.82 -18.45 -29.49
C GLN A 205 22.56 -19.05 -28.11
N ALA A 206 22.99 -18.35 -27.07
CA ALA A 206 22.73 -18.65 -25.68
C ALA A 206 21.41 -18.00 -25.24
N ARG A 207 20.66 -18.70 -24.39
CA ARG A 207 19.34 -18.30 -23.91
C ARG A 207 19.25 -18.54 -22.41
N LEU A 208 18.68 -17.59 -21.68
CA LEU A 208 18.31 -17.74 -20.28
C LEU A 208 16.80 -17.52 -20.14
N GLN A 209 16.09 -18.54 -19.68
CA GLN A 209 14.66 -18.40 -19.35
C GLN A 209 14.52 -17.75 -17.97
N VAL A 210 13.64 -16.77 -17.86
CA VAL A 210 13.32 -16.07 -16.62
C VAL A 210 11.82 -16.00 -16.48
N MET A 211 11.26 -16.42 -15.36
CA MET A 211 9.85 -16.18 -15.07
C MET A 211 9.70 -14.83 -14.38
N LYS A 212 8.74 -14.00 -14.83
CA LYS A 212 8.42 -12.73 -14.18
C LYS A 212 6.96 -12.72 -13.71
N GLY A 213 6.75 -12.85 -12.41
CA GLY A 213 5.42 -12.81 -11.78
C GLY A 213 4.96 -11.39 -11.48
N THR A 214 3.65 -11.17 -11.60
CA THR A 214 2.97 -9.95 -11.16
C THR A 214 1.87 -10.32 -10.18
N PHE A 215 1.80 -9.62 -9.05
CA PHE A 215 0.87 -9.93 -7.98
C PHE A 215 -0.01 -8.70 -7.73
N ASP A 216 -1.32 -8.90 -7.72
CA ASP A 216 -2.31 -7.91 -7.30
C ASP A 216 -3.30 -8.62 -6.38
N ALA A 217 -3.15 -8.41 -5.08
CA ALA A 217 -3.73 -9.25 -4.06
C ALA A 217 -4.30 -8.42 -2.91
N PRO A 218 -5.45 -8.78 -2.33
CA PRO A 218 -5.87 -8.18 -1.07
C PRO A 218 -4.92 -8.59 0.07
N TYR A 219 -4.71 -7.68 1.04
CA TYR A 219 -4.01 -7.98 2.27
C TYR A 219 -4.79 -7.51 3.51
N THR A 220 -4.50 -8.14 4.63
CA THR A 220 -4.94 -7.72 5.97
C THR A 220 -3.72 -7.49 6.85
N ALA A 221 -3.82 -6.57 7.81
CA ALA A 221 -2.76 -6.29 8.78
C ALA A 221 -3.35 -5.70 10.07
N THR A 222 -2.52 -5.56 11.10
CA THR A 222 -2.88 -4.93 12.37
C THR A 222 -1.97 -3.73 12.63
N VAL A 223 -2.58 -2.59 12.92
CA VAL A 223 -1.91 -1.31 13.19
C VAL A 223 -1.79 -1.12 14.69
N TYR A 224 -0.59 -0.73 15.13
CA TYR A 224 -0.26 -0.43 16.50
C TYR A 224 0.19 1.03 16.59
N THR A 225 -0.63 1.85 17.25
CA THR A 225 -0.35 3.27 17.49
C THR A 225 -0.05 3.48 18.96
N THR A 226 1.08 4.10 19.27
CA THR A 226 1.45 4.56 20.61
C THR A 226 1.38 6.08 20.65
N PHE A 227 0.71 6.62 21.66
CA PHE A 227 0.58 8.05 21.91
C PHE A 227 1.67 8.51 22.89
N ARG A 228 2.02 9.80 22.83
CA ARG A 228 3.07 10.39 23.70
C ARG A 228 2.77 10.35 25.19
N ASP A 229 1.52 10.10 25.57
CA ASP A 229 1.12 9.90 26.97
C ASP A 229 1.27 8.44 27.43
N GLY A 230 1.82 7.56 26.59
CA GLY A 230 2.01 6.14 26.85
C GLY A 230 0.77 5.28 26.55
N THR A 231 -0.39 5.87 26.26
CA THR A 231 -1.57 5.09 25.85
C THR A 231 -1.40 4.57 24.43
N SER A 232 -2.18 3.55 24.06
CA SER A 232 -2.08 2.92 22.74
C SER A 232 -3.45 2.64 22.13
N MET A 233 -3.47 2.54 20.81
CA MET A 233 -4.63 2.16 20.01
C MET A 233 -4.21 1.09 19.01
N VAL A 234 -5.01 0.03 18.89
CA VAL A 234 -4.76 -1.10 18.00
C VAL A 234 -6.01 -1.38 17.20
N PHE A 235 -5.86 -1.57 15.89
CA PHE A 235 -6.97 -1.86 14.99
C PHE A 235 -6.51 -2.65 13.78
N ASP A 236 -7.43 -3.42 13.20
CA ASP A 236 -7.17 -4.16 11.96
C ASP A 236 -7.44 -3.28 10.74
N THR A 237 -6.64 -3.51 9.71
CA THR A 237 -6.68 -2.80 8.43
C THR A 237 -6.64 -3.78 7.28
N LYS A 238 -7.07 -3.31 6.11
CA LYS A 238 -7.02 -4.05 4.86
C LYS A 238 -6.60 -3.12 3.73
N GLY A 239 -6.18 -3.72 2.64
CA GLY A 239 -5.73 -3.00 1.48
C GLY A 239 -5.40 -3.91 0.31
N ARG A 240 -4.73 -3.36 -0.71
CA ARG A 240 -4.20 -4.13 -1.83
C ARG A 240 -2.68 -4.07 -1.86
N TYR A 241 -2.08 -5.22 -2.06
CA TYR A 241 -0.67 -5.42 -2.32
C TYR A 241 -0.46 -5.50 -3.82
N LYS A 242 0.54 -4.78 -4.34
CA LYS A 242 1.04 -4.97 -5.70
C LYS A 242 2.52 -5.27 -5.68
N GLY A 243 2.91 -6.32 -6.37
CA GLY A 243 4.31 -6.77 -6.39
C GLY A 243 4.72 -7.34 -7.72
N THR A 244 6.02 -7.35 -7.98
CA THR A 244 6.60 -8.16 -9.06
C THR A 244 7.65 -9.09 -8.47
N SER A 245 7.79 -10.28 -9.04
CA SER A 245 8.86 -11.20 -8.69
C SER A 245 9.54 -11.72 -9.95
N VAL A 246 10.74 -12.27 -9.76
CA VAL A 246 11.50 -12.91 -10.84
C VAL A 246 12.15 -14.19 -10.34
N ALA A 247 12.10 -15.22 -11.18
CA ALA A 247 12.73 -16.51 -10.95
C ALA A 247 13.61 -16.87 -12.15
N GLN A 248 14.84 -17.30 -11.89
CA GLN A 248 15.75 -17.78 -12.93
C GLN A 248 15.42 -19.22 -13.29
N GLY A 249 15.21 -19.47 -14.58
CA GLY A 249 15.01 -20.79 -15.15
C GLY A 249 16.23 -21.33 -15.83
N THR A 250 15.98 -22.21 -16.80
CA THR A 250 17.04 -22.97 -17.45
C THR A 250 17.77 -22.10 -18.46
N SER A 251 19.10 -22.17 -18.44
CA SER A 251 19.93 -21.68 -19.52
C SER A 251 20.15 -22.78 -20.56
N SER A 252 20.23 -22.39 -21.82
CA SER A 252 20.48 -23.32 -22.94
C SER A 252 21.22 -22.61 -24.06
N TYR A 253 21.80 -23.36 -24.98
CA TYR A 253 22.37 -22.80 -26.19
C TYR A 253 22.07 -23.69 -27.39
N LYS A 254 22.12 -23.09 -28.58
CA LYS A 254 22.08 -23.81 -29.85
C LYS A 254 23.05 -23.20 -30.85
N PHE A 255 23.51 -24.01 -31.79
CA PHE A 255 24.27 -23.51 -32.95
C PHE A 255 23.32 -23.09 -34.07
N VAL A 256 23.66 -21.99 -34.73
CA VAL A 256 22.95 -21.45 -35.91
C VAL A 256 23.94 -21.37 -37.07
#